data_AF-A0AAW1Q3S9-F1
#
_entry.id   AF-A0AAW1Q3S9-F1
#
_cell.length_a   1.000
_cell.length_b   1.000
_cell.length_c   1.000
_cell.angle_alpha   90.00
_cell.angle_beta   90.00
_cell.angle_gamma   90.00
#
_symmetry.space_group_name_H-M   'P 1'
#
loop_
_entity.id
_entity.type
_entity.pdbx_description
1 polymer ?
#
loop_
_entity_poly.entity_id
_entity_poly.type
_entity_poly.pdbx_seq_one_letter_code
_entity_poly.pdbx_strand_id
1 'polypeptide(L)'
;MLSIQQAAAAAKVITQPQQLSQAAAKYTRADLLVVMPTSHDRLALVEASRRWRRGIRTFVLADKPLSPTLMDKARLHRETWSTYRDIETPGLTIGPRSGDLRAAMVPFVANFTFGANSYKWMLYGDDDTVFFIDNILAVLNTMDHTVPYLISDALWFPEGGNGTKLHPNREAPRCLPCKYKDELLDEGSCPGHSGFIAPKGCPCSPPLIFNGNWAGGEPKMKDGRGVFDRKVGDFVSRPGDWHSPYPGWWYMVHGGAGAIISSAAMLQGSYAQLENYITTHPPQSGDAMFTKAMWYQLAVAPTDPGYGFCRAHIQMFDPGYKGPRAPGPEDAGSADKGADPTGTIGRLETALAGTGCDDICHDQLKHTLTVHVRSRYAATELFGGAAADAAQDGPPKFRAAVHLIEQLSILGEQYVNKQRSTSHYIPLWHD
;
A
#
# COMPACT_ATOMS: atom_id res chain seq x y z
N MET A 1 7.92 29.96 -19.97
CA MET A 1 8.21 28.58 -20.41
C MET A 1 9.72 28.38 -20.33
N LEU A 2 10.22 27.70 -19.29
CA LEU A 2 11.64 27.34 -19.16
C LEU A 2 11.91 26.08 -20.01
N SER A 3 13.06 26.02 -20.68
CA SER A 3 13.36 24.92 -21.61
C SER A 3 13.66 23.62 -20.85
N ILE A 4 13.40 22.48 -21.49
CA ILE A 4 13.62 21.13 -20.94
C ILE A 4 15.08 20.91 -20.46
N GLN A 5 16.04 21.66 -20.98
CA GLN A 5 17.43 21.62 -20.52
C GLN A 5 17.63 22.25 -19.13
N GLN A 6 16.74 23.15 -18.68
CA GLN A 6 16.83 23.78 -17.37
C GLN A 6 16.22 22.92 -16.24
N ALA A 7 15.28 22.01 -16.56
CA ALA A 7 14.75 21.03 -15.60
C ALA A 7 15.81 19.97 -15.22
N ALA A 8 16.67 19.58 -16.17
CA ALA A 8 17.79 18.67 -15.90
C ALA A 8 18.95 19.34 -15.12
N ALA A 9 19.05 20.68 -15.16
CA ALA A 9 20.08 21.43 -14.44
C ALA A 9 19.71 21.70 -12.97
N ALA A 10 18.41 21.76 -12.63
CA ALA A 10 17.94 21.90 -11.25
C ALA A 10 18.18 20.63 -10.39
N ALA A 11 18.41 19.47 -11.03
CA ALA A 11 18.70 18.21 -10.34
C ALA A 11 20.20 18.02 -9.99
N LYS A 12 21.07 19.01 -10.26
CA LYS A 12 22.53 18.83 -10.22
C LYS A 12 23.26 19.60 -9.11
N VAL A 13 22.60 19.89 -7.99
CA VAL A 13 23.28 20.37 -6.77
C VAL A 13 22.71 19.64 -5.53
N ILE A 14 22.91 18.33 -5.47
CA ILE A 14 22.99 17.57 -4.21
C ILE A 14 24.20 16.66 -4.35
N THR A 15 25.40 17.23 -4.32
CA THR A 15 26.65 16.47 -4.23
C THR A 15 27.39 16.92 -2.99
N GLN A 16 27.13 16.22 -1.90
CA GLN A 16 28.16 15.57 -1.09
C GLN A 16 27.47 14.57 -0.15
N PRO A 17 27.65 13.25 -0.33
CA PRO A 17 27.29 12.29 0.70
C PRO A 17 28.30 12.48 1.84
N GLN A 18 27.94 13.28 2.83
CA GLN A 18 28.57 13.15 4.14
C GLN A 18 28.29 11.71 4.59
N GLN A 19 29.35 10.89 4.57
CA GLN A 19 29.40 9.60 5.23
C GLN A 19 29.16 9.80 6.72
N LEU A 20 27.90 9.89 7.12
CA LEU A 20 27.48 9.68 8.49
C LEU A 20 27.29 8.17 8.66
N SER A 21 28.40 7.46 8.87
CA SER A 21 28.36 6.10 9.45
C SER A 21 28.09 6.18 10.96
N GLN A 22 27.05 6.91 11.37
CA GLN A 22 26.35 6.57 12.59
C GLN A 22 25.50 5.37 12.22
N ALA A 23 25.61 4.27 12.96
CA ALA A 23 24.63 3.19 12.86
C ALA A 23 23.26 3.83 12.93
N ALA A 24 22.56 3.89 11.80
CA ALA A 24 21.33 4.67 11.70
C ALA A 24 20.41 4.17 12.82
N ALA A 25 19.96 5.09 13.68
CA ALA A 25 19.07 4.74 14.77
C ALA A 25 17.90 3.96 14.17
N LYS A 26 17.58 2.79 14.76
CA LYS A 26 16.48 1.97 14.28
C LYS A 26 15.19 2.80 14.32
N TYR A 27 14.43 2.78 13.23
CA TYR A 27 13.13 3.43 13.18
C TYR A 27 12.22 2.88 14.27
N THR A 28 11.40 3.77 14.80
CA THR A 28 10.46 3.53 15.88
C THR A 28 9.06 3.96 15.44
N ARG A 29 8.06 3.70 16.30
CA ARG A 29 6.69 4.19 16.09
C ARG A 29 6.60 5.72 15.93
N ALA A 30 7.55 6.49 16.48
CA ALA A 30 7.58 7.95 16.37
C ALA A 30 7.91 8.44 14.93
N ASP A 31 8.62 7.60 14.17
CA ASP A 31 9.04 7.86 12.79
C ASP A 31 7.91 7.60 11.78
N LEU A 32 6.79 7.03 12.24
CA LEU A 32 5.63 6.67 11.43
C LEU A 32 4.53 7.73 11.51
N LEU A 33 3.80 7.90 10.41
CA LEU A 33 2.55 8.64 10.30
C LEU A 33 1.50 7.74 9.62
N VAL A 34 0.41 7.42 10.30
CA VAL A 34 -0.72 6.73 9.67
C VAL A 34 -1.63 7.75 9.01
N VAL A 35 -2.07 7.49 7.78
CA VAL A 35 -3.03 8.34 7.06
C VAL A 35 -4.15 7.46 6.50
N MET A 36 -5.40 7.85 6.72
CA MET A 36 -6.55 7.10 6.23
C MET A 36 -7.73 8.00 5.86
N PRO A 37 -8.44 7.71 4.76
CA PRO A 37 -9.70 8.34 4.45
C PRO A 37 -10.82 7.69 5.28
N THR A 38 -11.88 8.43 5.57
CA THR A 38 -13.10 7.86 6.17
C THR A 38 -14.35 8.65 5.79
N SER A 39 -15.49 8.22 6.30
CA SER A 39 -16.76 8.93 6.27
C SER A 39 -17.43 8.89 7.65
N HIS A 40 -18.36 9.81 7.90
CA HIS A 40 -19.06 9.92 9.19
C HIS A 40 -19.77 8.64 9.62
N ASP A 41 -20.25 7.84 8.68
CA ASP A 41 -20.88 6.56 8.98
C ASP A 41 -19.88 5.44 9.30
N ARG A 42 -18.60 5.61 8.94
CA ARG A 42 -17.50 4.64 9.12
C ARG A 42 -16.60 4.92 10.34
N LEU A 43 -16.92 5.92 11.17
CA LEU A 43 -16.07 6.32 12.31
C LEU A 43 -15.72 5.15 13.25
N ALA A 44 -16.63 4.19 13.44
CA ALA A 44 -16.38 3.01 14.27
C ALA A 44 -15.16 2.18 13.80
N LEU A 45 -14.87 2.15 12.49
CA LEU A 45 -13.70 1.47 11.93
C LEU A 45 -12.40 2.19 12.34
N VAL A 46 -12.41 3.53 12.26
CA VAL A 46 -11.31 4.37 12.74
C VAL A 46 -11.08 4.19 14.24
N GLU A 47 -12.14 4.06 15.04
CA GLU A 47 -12.02 3.79 16.47
C GLU A 47 -11.45 2.40 16.76
N ALA A 48 -11.94 1.36 16.09
CA ALA A 48 -11.45 -0.02 16.21
C ALA A 48 -9.95 -0.12 15.87
N SER A 49 -9.49 0.64 14.88
CA SER A 49 -8.09 0.66 14.45
C SER A 49 -7.12 1.24 15.51
N ARG A 50 -7.61 1.96 16.54
CA ARG A 50 -6.77 2.63 17.56
C ARG A 50 -5.79 1.69 18.25
N ARG A 51 -6.14 0.41 18.38
CA ARG A 51 -5.30 -0.59 19.04
C ARG A 51 -3.98 -0.81 18.31
N TRP A 52 -4.00 -1.16 17.02
CA TRP A 52 -2.77 -1.47 16.29
C TRP A 52 -1.88 -0.23 16.11
N ARG A 53 -2.49 0.95 15.93
CA ARG A 53 -1.76 2.22 15.74
C ARG A 53 -1.39 2.96 17.03
N ARG A 54 -1.53 2.32 18.20
CA ARG A 54 -1.18 2.93 19.50
C ARG A 54 0.24 3.51 19.49
N GLY A 55 0.36 4.77 19.88
CA GLY A 55 1.64 5.48 19.96
C GLY A 55 2.15 6.07 18.63
N ILE A 56 1.44 5.85 17.51
CA ILE A 56 1.76 6.45 16.20
C ILE A 56 0.87 7.68 16.00
N ARG A 57 1.37 8.71 15.31
CA ARG A 57 0.52 9.84 14.90
C ARG A 57 -0.41 9.40 13.79
N THR A 58 -1.65 9.85 13.81
CA THR A 58 -2.64 9.49 12.79
C THR A 58 -3.27 10.73 12.19
N PHE A 59 -3.38 10.78 10.87
CA PHE A 59 -4.17 11.75 10.13
C PHE A 59 -5.40 11.07 9.56
N VAL A 60 -6.58 11.62 9.81
CA VAL A 60 -7.84 11.09 9.29
C VAL A 60 -8.54 12.15 8.45
N LEU A 61 -8.87 11.81 7.22
CA LEU A 61 -9.56 12.70 6.28
C LEU A 61 -11.01 12.27 6.11
N ALA A 62 -11.94 13.04 6.66
CA ALA A 62 -13.36 12.75 6.67
C ALA A 62 -14.15 13.58 5.64
N ASP A 63 -15.40 13.19 5.39
CA ASP A 63 -16.35 13.93 4.56
C ASP A 63 -16.88 15.21 5.23
N LYS A 64 -16.93 15.25 6.57
CA LYS A 64 -17.44 16.37 7.36
C LYS A 64 -16.58 16.62 8.61
N PRO A 65 -16.71 17.76 9.29
CA PRO A 65 -16.01 17.99 10.55
C PRO A 65 -16.57 17.11 11.67
N LEU A 66 -15.70 16.59 12.54
CA LEU A 66 -16.13 15.92 13.76
C LEU A 66 -16.76 16.89 14.76
N SER A 67 -17.63 16.38 15.63
CA SER A 67 -18.12 17.14 16.78
C SER A 67 -16.99 17.44 17.76
N PRO A 68 -17.07 18.52 18.56
CA PRO A 68 -16.05 18.85 19.56
C PRO A 68 -15.75 17.68 20.52
N THR A 69 -16.79 16.98 20.97
CA THR A 69 -16.64 15.81 21.84
C THR A 69 -15.85 14.68 21.19
N LEU A 70 -16.08 14.41 19.90
CA LEU A 70 -15.32 13.39 19.16
C LEU A 70 -13.87 13.84 18.91
N MET A 71 -13.65 15.13 18.64
CA MET A 71 -12.31 15.69 18.52
C MET A 71 -11.50 15.56 19.80
N ASP A 72 -12.11 15.77 20.97
CA ASP A 72 -11.43 15.59 22.26
C ASP A 72 -11.03 14.13 22.50
N LYS A 73 -11.92 13.19 22.18
CA LYS A 73 -11.59 11.75 22.22
C LYS A 73 -10.46 11.41 21.25
N ALA A 74 -10.52 11.90 20.01
CA ALA A 74 -9.52 11.68 18.98
C ALA A 74 -8.11 12.14 19.41
N ARG A 75 -8.00 13.29 20.09
CA ARG A 75 -6.72 13.82 20.60
C ARG A 75 -6.04 12.87 21.58
N LEU A 76 -6.79 12.14 22.41
CA LEU A 76 -6.25 11.14 23.34
C LEU A 76 -5.52 10.00 22.61
N HIS A 77 -5.82 9.79 21.33
CA HIS A 77 -5.24 8.77 20.47
C HIS A 77 -4.25 9.32 19.43
N ARG A 78 -3.75 10.56 19.62
CA ARG A 78 -2.82 11.25 18.70
C ARG A 78 -3.37 11.36 17.27
N GLU A 79 -4.68 11.54 17.14
CA GLU A 79 -5.35 11.73 15.85
C GLU A 79 -5.51 13.22 15.53
N THR A 80 -5.12 13.59 14.31
CA THR A 80 -5.48 14.87 13.67
C THR A 80 -6.52 14.59 12.61
N TRP A 81 -7.60 15.35 12.65
CA TRP A 81 -8.72 15.21 11.71
C TRP A 81 -8.80 16.43 10.81
N SER A 82 -9.09 16.18 9.54
CA SER A 82 -9.42 17.22 8.58
C SER A 82 -10.57 16.74 7.69
N THR A 83 -11.04 17.64 6.82
CA THR A 83 -12.15 17.37 5.92
C THR A 83 -11.74 17.60 4.49
N TYR A 84 -12.19 16.71 3.61
CA TYR A 84 -12.08 16.90 2.17
C TYR A 84 -13.37 16.44 1.53
N ARG A 85 -14.14 17.38 0.98
CA ARG A 85 -15.45 17.05 0.41
C ARG A 85 -15.25 16.33 -0.92
N ASP A 86 -16.13 15.38 -1.20
CA ASP A 86 -16.27 14.87 -2.56
C ASP A 86 -16.72 16.02 -3.46
N ILE A 87 -16.22 16.07 -4.70
CA ILE A 87 -16.65 17.10 -5.66
C ILE A 87 -17.99 16.66 -6.25
N GLU A 88 -19.06 17.30 -5.82
CA GLU A 88 -20.36 17.22 -6.47
C GLU A 88 -20.30 18.03 -7.78
N THR A 89 -19.91 17.41 -8.89
CA THR A 89 -19.98 18.10 -10.19
C THR A 89 -21.32 17.74 -10.87
N PRO A 90 -22.23 18.70 -11.11
CA PRO A 90 -23.43 18.44 -11.89
C PRO A 90 -23.05 17.92 -13.28
N GLY A 91 -23.44 16.69 -13.61
CA GLY A 91 -23.18 16.08 -14.92
C GLY A 91 -21.81 15.39 -15.09
N LEU A 92 -20.93 15.45 -14.09
CA LEU A 92 -19.68 14.69 -14.04
C LEU A 92 -19.67 13.90 -12.73
N THR A 93 -19.89 12.59 -12.82
CA THR A 93 -19.78 11.67 -11.68
C THR A 93 -18.29 11.56 -11.31
N ILE A 94 -17.76 12.53 -10.55
CA ILE A 94 -16.35 12.51 -10.17
C ILE A 94 -16.12 11.43 -9.09
N GLY A 95 -15.79 10.24 -9.58
CA GLY A 95 -15.52 8.98 -8.86
C GLY A 95 -16.67 8.01 -9.10
N PRO A 96 -16.43 6.71 -9.36
CA PRO A 96 -17.51 5.74 -9.36
C PRO A 96 -18.19 5.66 -7.97
N ARG A 97 -17.51 6.06 -6.88
CA ARG A 97 -18.00 5.94 -5.50
C ARG A 97 -17.66 7.16 -4.63
N SER A 98 -18.53 7.48 -3.66
CA SER A 98 -18.23 8.48 -2.64
C SER A 98 -16.99 8.07 -1.83
N GLY A 99 -16.11 9.04 -1.54
CA GLY A 99 -14.86 8.83 -0.82
C GLY A 99 -13.64 8.52 -1.67
N ASP A 100 -13.79 8.23 -2.98
CA ASP A 100 -12.64 8.00 -3.87
C ASP A 100 -11.68 9.19 -3.88
N LEU A 101 -12.22 10.41 -3.96
CA LEU A 101 -11.40 11.61 -3.93
C LEU A 101 -10.66 11.77 -2.59
N ARG A 102 -11.32 11.46 -1.46
CA ARG A 102 -10.68 11.48 -0.13
C ARG A 102 -9.56 10.46 -0.03
N ALA A 103 -9.79 9.24 -0.51
CA ALA A 103 -8.77 8.19 -0.53
C ALA A 103 -7.55 8.62 -1.36
N ALA A 104 -7.77 9.25 -2.51
CA ALA A 104 -6.69 9.79 -3.32
C ALA A 104 -5.89 10.90 -2.64
N MET A 105 -6.60 11.81 -1.95
CA MET A 105 -6.04 13.04 -1.41
C MET A 105 -5.41 12.91 -0.02
N VAL A 106 -5.80 11.90 0.78
CA VAL A 106 -5.39 11.83 2.19
C VAL A 106 -3.87 11.85 2.42
N PRO A 107 -3.01 11.20 1.61
CA PRO A 107 -1.56 11.29 1.81
C PRO A 107 -1.04 12.72 1.60
N PHE A 108 -1.58 13.42 0.60
CA PHE A 108 -1.14 14.76 0.22
C PHE A 108 -1.62 15.82 1.20
N VAL A 109 -2.87 15.73 1.69
CA VAL A 109 -3.40 16.61 2.72
C VAL A 109 -2.65 16.41 4.04
N ALA A 110 -2.34 15.16 4.40
CA ALA A 110 -1.54 14.86 5.60
C ALA A 110 -0.14 15.47 5.51
N ASN A 111 0.54 15.30 4.37
CA ASN A 111 1.85 15.89 4.14
C ASN A 111 1.82 17.42 4.13
N PHE A 112 0.79 18.03 3.56
CA PHE A 112 0.59 19.48 3.63
C PHE A 112 0.40 19.97 5.07
N THR A 113 -0.34 19.20 5.88
CA THR A 113 -0.65 19.55 7.28
C THR A 113 0.58 19.43 8.19
N PHE A 114 1.36 18.36 8.05
CA PHE A 114 2.46 18.06 8.97
C PHE A 114 3.85 18.42 8.43
N GLY A 115 4.02 18.51 7.11
CA GLY A 115 5.30 18.62 6.42
C GLY A 115 6.09 17.30 6.40
N ALA A 116 6.74 17.01 5.27
CA ALA A 116 7.49 15.77 5.05
C ALA A 116 8.66 15.55 6.04
N ASN A 117 9.18 16.61 6.65
CA ASN A 117 10.26 16.51 7.65
C ASN A 117 9.79 16.03 9.02
N SER A 118 8.47 15.98 9.24
CA SER A 118 7.92 15.63 10.55
C SER A 118 7.81 14.13 10.79
N TYR A 119 7.92 13.29 9.76
CA TYR A 119 7.87 11.83 9.81
C TYR A 119 8.92 11.24 8.85
N LYS A 120 9.19 9.94 8.94
CA LYS A 120 10.09 9.24 8.01
C LYS A 120 9.31 8.39 7.03
N TRP A 121 8.26 7.74 7.53
CA TRP A 121 7.41 6.86 6.75
C TRP A 121 5.94 7.15 7.00
N MET A 122 5.17 7.19 5.92
CA MET A 122 3.72 7.33 5.94
C MET A 122 3.08 5.97 5.63
N LEU A 123 2.19 5.50 6.49
CA LEU A 123 1.37 4.29 6.28
C LEU A 123 0.03 4.74 5.73
N TYR A 124 -0.22 4.48 4.45
CA TYR A 124 -1.46 4.81 3.74
C TYR A 124 -2.34 3.56 3.62
N GLY A 125 -3.58 3.64 4.07
CA GLY A 125 -4.59 2.58 3.93
C GLY A 125 -5.99 3.13 4.18
N ASP A 126 -7.01 2.30 3.93
CA ASP A 126 -8.39 2.63 4.25
C ASP A 126 -8.65 2.53 5.77
N ASP A 127 -9.81 3.03 6.24
CA ASP A 127 -10.19 2.93 7.66
C ASP A 127 -10.46 1.48 8.16
N ASP A 128 -10.42 0.51 7.24
CA ASP A 128 -10.51 -0.94 7.45
C ASP A 128 -9.25 -1.71 7.05
N THR A 129 -8.10 -1.03 6.96
CA THR A 129 -6.78 -1.65 6.85
C THR A 129 -6.14 -1.82 8.24
N VAL A 130 -5.64 -3.02 8.54
CA VAL A 130 -4.85 -3.30 9.76
C VAL A 130 -3.38 -3.42 9.40
N PHE A 131 -2.51 -2.67 10.08
CA PHE A 131 -1.05 -2.73 9.88
C PHE A 131 -0.35 -3.46 11.04
N PHE A 132 0.57 -4.36 10.70
CA PHE A 132 1.42 -5.09 11.64
C PHE A 132 2.71 -4.31 11.90
N ILE A 133 2.64 -3.35 12.81
CA ILE A 133 3.67 -2.32 13.03
C ILE A 133 5.07 -2.88 13.30
N ASP A 134 5.20 -3.96 14.06
CA ASP A 134 6.52 -4.54 14.36
C ASP A 134 7.16 -5.17 13.11
N ASN A 135 6.35 -5.82 12.26
CA ASN A 135 6.81 -6.36 10.97
C ASN A 135 7.19 -5.23 10.00
N ILE A 136 6.40 -4.15 9.98
CA ILE A 136 6.70 -2.95 9.19
C ILE A 136 8.02 -2.33 9.63
N LEU A 137 8.25 -2.13 10.92
CA LEU A 137 9.51 -1.59 11.42
C LEU A 137 10.68 -2.51 11.07
N ALA A 138 10.51 -3.83 11.07
CA ALA A 138 11.55 -4.76 10.63
C ALA A 138 11.95 -4.52 9.17
N VAL A 139 10.98 -4.39 8.25
CA VAL A 139 11.21 -4.06 6.84
C VAL A 139 11.86 -2.69 6.69
N LEU A 140 11.27 -1.66 7.30
CA LEU A 140 11.73 -0.28 7.13
C LEU A 140 13.14 -0.05 7.66
N ASN A 141 13.57 -0.78 8.70
CA ASN A 141 14.94 -0.71 9.22
C ASN A 141 16.01 -1.19 8.23
N THR A 142 15.61 -1.81 7.10
CA THR A 142 16.51 -2.15 5.99
C THR A 142 16.55 -1.09 4.89
N MET A 143 15.70 -0.06 4.98
CA MET A 143 15.44 0.92 3.93
C MET A 143 15.76 2.36 4.37
N ASP A 144 16.04 3.22 3.40
CA ASP A 144 16.36 4.62 3.63
C ASP A 144 15.17 5.53 3.26
N HIS A 145 14.56 6.18 4.26
CA HIS A 145 13.43 7.08 4.05
C HIS A 145 13.77 8.32 3.20
N THR A 146 15.05 8.62 2.98
CA THR A 146 15.51 9.70 2.11
C THR A 146 15.48 9.33 0.63
N VAL A 147 15.20 8.06 0.31
CA VAL A 147 14.94 7.59 -1.06
C VAL A 147 13.42 7.61 -1.32
N PRO A 148 12.96 8.16 -2.46
CA PRO A 148 11.55 8.15 -2.87
C PRO A 148 11.00 6.73 -3.10
N TYR A 149 10.41 6.14 -2.07
CA TYR A 149 9.71 4.87 -2.11
C TYR A 149 8.19 5.02 -2.04
N LEU A 150 7.51 4.15 -2.81
CA LEU A 150 6.12 3.74 -2.66
C LEU A 150 6.10 2.21 -2.55
N ILE A 151 5.96 1.67 -1.35
CA ILE A 151 6.15 0.24 -1.05
C ILE A 151 4.80 -0.47 -1.02
N SER A 152 4.64 -1.50 -1.85
CA SER A 152 3.52 -2.47 -1.82
C SER A 152 3.84 -3.66 -2.73
N ASP A 153 3.35 -4.86 -2.40
CA ASP A 153 3.26 -6.00 -3.33
C ASP A 153 1.82 -6.33 -3.76
N ALA A 154 0.83 -5.62 -3.21
CA ALA A 154 -0.58 -5.72 -3.54
C ALA A 154 -0.93 -4.86 -4.76
N LEU A 155 -0.44 -5.30 -5.94
CA LEU A 155 -0.56 -4.53 -7.17
C LEU A 155 -1.63 -5.06 -8.13
N TRP A 156 -2.49 -4.17 -8.65
CA TRP A 156 -3.39 -4.51 -9.76
C TRP A 156 -2.67 -4.41 -11.10
N PHE A 157 -2.66 -5.52 -11.82
CA PHE A 157 -2.10 -5.56 -13.16
C PHE A 157 -2.80 -6.65 -13.99
N PRO A 158 -3.04 -6.44 -15.30
CA PRO A 158 -3.64 -7.45 -16.15
C PRO A 158 -2.69 -8.62 -16.39
N GLU A 159 -3.25 -9.82 -16.42
CA GLU A 159 -2.56 -11.02 -16.90
C GLU A 159 -2.68 -11.09 -18.44
N GLY A 160 -1.65 -11.60 -19.11
CA GLY A 160 -1.39 -11.42 -20.54
C GLY A 160 -2.59 -11.43 -21.49
N GLY A 161 -2.68 -10.38 -22.32
CA GLY A 161 -3.46 -10.28 -23.57
C GLY A 161 -5.00 -10.38 -23.50
N ASN A 162 -5.55 -11.09 -22.53
CA ASN A 162 -6.99 -11.36 -22.40
C ASN A 162 -7.73 -10.30 -21.55
N GLY A 163 -6.99 -9.33 -21.00
CA GLY A 163 -7.52 -8.25 -20.18
C GLY A 163 -7.83 -8.65 -18.73
N THR A 164 -7.74 -9.92 -18.33
CA THR A 164 -8.11 -10.35 -16.97
C THR A 164 -7.30 -9.58 -15.95
N LYS A 165 -7.98 -8.81 -15.08
CA LYS A 165 -7.33 -8.09 -14.00
C LYS A 165 -6.98 -9.10 -12.90
N LEU A 166 -5.70 -9.11 -12.54
CA LEU A 166 -5.21 -9.91 -11.44
C LEU A 166 -4.77 -9.00 -10.30
N HIS A 167 -5.12 -9.39 -9.08
CA HIS A 167 -4.75 -8.70 -7.86
C HIS A 167 -4.52 -9.73 -6.75
N PRO A 168 -3.44 -9.63 -5.95
CA PRO A 168 -2.18 -9.07 -6.41
C PRO A 168 -1.73 -9.79 -7.69
N ASN A 169 -1.17 -9.05 -8.64
CA ASN A 169 -0.47 -9.63 -9.77
C ASN A 169 1.02 -9.66 -9.47
N ARG A 170 1.65 -10.84 -9.46
CA ARG A 170 3.10 -11.01 -9.25
C ARG A 170 3.95 -10.53 -10.41
N GLU A 171 3.43 -10.57 -11.62
CA GLU A 171 4.13 -10.06 -12.80
C GLU A 171 3.96 -8.54 -12.96
N ALA A 172 3.28 -7.86 -12.02
CA ALA A 172 3.13 -6.42 -12.06
C ALA A 172 4.50 -5.71 -12.03
N PRO A 173 4.70 -4.68 -12.88
CA PRO A 173 5.95 -3.93 -12.93
C PRO A 173 6.19 -3.14 -11.64
N ARG A 174 7.35 -3.37 -11.03
CA ARG A 174 7.80 -2.77 -9.77
C ARG A 174 9.32 -2.81 -9.66
N CYS A 175 9.93 -2.07 -8.76
CA CYS A 175 11.36 -2.25 -8.48
C CYS A 175 11.58 -3.09 -7.22
N LEU A 176 12.81 -3.60 -7.06
CA LEU A 176 13.31 -4.13 -5.80
C LEU A 176 14.06 -3.03 -5.03
N PRO A 177 14.12 -3.12 -3.68
CA PRO A 177 14.91 -2.20 -2.86
C PRO A 177 16.40 -2.16 -3.27
N CYS A 178 17.09 -1.05 -3.00
CA CYS A 178 18.52 -0.83 -3.32
C CYS A 178 19.42 -2.01 -2.95
N LYS A 179 19.31 -2.37 -1.67
CA LYS A 179 20.14 -3.35 -1.01
C LYS A 179 19.45 -4.71 -0.99
N TYR A 180 18.47 -4.90 -1.88
CA TYR A 180 17.79 -6.16 -2.01
C TYR A 180 18.81 -7.25 -2.37
N LYS A 181 18.87 -8.23 -1.48
CA LYS A 181 19.63 -9.46 -1.63
C LYS A 181 18.65 -10.58 -1.35
N ASP A 182 18.69 -11.58 -2.21
CA ASP A 182 17.86 -12.76 -2.07
C ASP A 182 18.55 -13.89 -2.79
N GLU A 183 18.88 -14.95 -2.06
CA GLU A 183 19.61 -16.10 -2.58
C GLU A 183 18.91 -16.70 -3.79
N LEU A 184 17.57 -16.78 -3.77
CA LEU A 184 16.79 -17.33 -4.87
C LEU A 184 16.92 -16.46 -6.12
N LEU A 185 16.90 -15.14 -5.98
CA LEU A 185 17.12 -14.23 -7.11
C LEU A 185 18.58 -14.29 -7.61
N ASP A 186 19.55 -14.31 -6.70
CA ASP A 186 20.98 -14.27 -7.02
C ASP A 186 21.45 -15.60 -7.68
N GLU A 187 20.83 -16.73 -7.34
CA GLU A 187 21.00 -18.03 -8.00
C GLU A 187 20.25 -18.14 -9.34
N GLY A 188 19.49 -17.10 -9.73
CA GLY A 188 18.68 -17.09 -10.95
C GLY A 188 17.42 -17.96 -10.87
N SER A 189 17.08 -18.46 -9.69
CA SER A 189 15.91 -19.29 -9.44
C SER A 189 14.86 -18.53 -8.65
N CYS A 190 13.98 -17.77 -9.31
CA CYS A 190 12.84 -17.12 -8.67
C CYS A 190 11.57 -17.95 -8.96
N PRO A 191 11.23 -18.97 -8.14
CA PRO A 191 10.23 -19.97 -8.53
C PRO A 191 8.84 -19.34 -8.64
N GLY A 192 8.16 -19.61 -9.75
CA GLY A 192 6.84 -19.04 -10.03
C GLY A 192 6.89 -17.61 -10.59
N HIS A 193 8.07 -17.07 -10.91
CA HIS A 193 8.22 -15.80 -11.63
C HIS A 193 8.62 -16.07 -13.10
N SER A 194 7.65 -16.09 -14.01
CA SER A 194 7.88 -16.27 -15.46
C SER A 194 7.97 -14.96 -16.25
N GLY A 195 7.61 -13.84 -15.61
CA GLY A 195 7.37 -12.56 -16.27
C GLY A 195 8.47 -11.52 -16.05
N PHE A 196 8.03 -10.35 -15.57
CA PHE A 196 8.84 -9.16 -15.38
C PHE A 196 9.95 -9.39 -14.33
N ILE A 197 11.21 -9.09 -14.69
CA ILE A 197 12.31 -9.08 -13.72
C ILE A 197 12.39 -7.68 -13.13
N ALA A 198 12.05 -7.57 -11.85
CA ALA A 198 12.08 -6.30 -11.15
C ALA A 198 13.52 -5.76 -11.06
N PRO A 199 13.82 -4.57 -11.60
CA PRO A 199 15.14 -3.96 -11.45
C PRO A 199 15.34 -3.51 -9.99
N LYS A 200 16.58 -3.58 -9.49
CA LYS A 200 16.94 -2.93 -8.23
C LYS A 200 16.98 -1.41 -8.47
N GLY A 201 16.23 -0.62 -7.69
CA GLY A 201 15.97 0.78 -8.03
C GLY A 201 15.73 1.71 -6.85
N CYS A 202 16.55 2.77 -6.77
CA CYS A 202 16.45 3.81 -5.73
C CYS A 202 16.76 5.21 -6.27
N PRO A 203 15.73 6.02 -6.54
CA PRO A 203 14.32 5.69 -6.41
C PRO A 203 13.88 4.65 -7.45
N CYS A 204 12.84 3.90 -7.11
CA CYS A 204 12.07 3.24 -8.15
C CYS A 204 11.33 4.32 -8.94
N SER A 205 11.62 4.40 -10.23
CA SER A 205 11.08 5.44 -11.10
C SER A 205 10.44 4.82 -12.34
N PRO A 206 9.46 5.50 -12.97
CA PRO A 206 8.91 5.05 -14.23
C PRO A 206 10.00 4.71 -15.27
N PRO A 207 11.00 5.58 -15.56
CA PRO A 207 12.05 5.25 -16.53
C PRO A 207 12.81 3.97 -16.21
N LEU A 208 13.05 3.68 -14.92
CA LEU A 208 13.74 2.46 -14.51
C LEU A 208 12.89 1.21 -14.78
N ILE A 209 11.59 1.25 -14.49
CA ILE A 209 10.67 0.15 -14.80
C ILE A 209 10.57 -0.06 -16.31
N PHE A 210 10.53 1.01 -17.11
CA PHE A 210 10.51 0.91 -18.57
C PHE A 210 11.78 0.28 -19.15
N ASN A 211 12.93 0.52 -18.52
CA ASN A 211 14.22 -0.06 -18.91
C ASN A 211 14.47 -1.45 -18.31
N GLY A 212 13.56 -1.98 -17.49
CA GLY A 212 13.66 -3.31 -16.89
C GLY A 212 13.63 -4.42 -17.95
N ASN A 213 14.52 -5.40 -17.81
CA ASN A 213 14.57 -6.57 -18.69
C ASN A 213 13.49 -7.60 -18.31
N TRP A 214 13.00 -8.36 -19.29
CA TRP A 214 12.16 -9.54 -19.04
C TRP A 214 13.03 -10.80 -19.00
N ALA A 215 12.63 -11.82 -18.22
CA ALA A 215 13.33 -13.09 -18.15
C ALA A 215 13.31 -13.79 -19.53
N GLY A 216 14.50 -13.99 -20.10
CA GLY A 216 14.68 -14.67 -21.40
C GLY A 216 15.52 -13.93 -22.45
N GLY A 217 16.09 -12.76 -22.13
CA GLY A 217 17.06 -12.06 -23.01
C GLY A 217 16.47 -11.43 -24.27
N GLU A 218 15.27 -11.84 -24.69
CA GLU A 218 14.47 -11.13 -25.67
C GLU A 218 13.51 -10.16 -24.97
N PRO A 219 13.42 -8.90 -25.43
CA PRO A 219 12.29 -8.05 -25.11
C PRO A 219 11.04 -8.82 -25.57
N LYS A 220 10.26 -9.39 -24.65
CA LYS A 220 9.06 -10.19 -25.00
C LYS A 220 7.91 -9.37 -25.59
N MET A 221 8.19 -8.19 -26.15
CA MET A 221 7.35 -7.56 -27.15
C MET A 221 8.21 -7.38 -28.41
N LYS A 222 7.84 -8.09 -29.48
CA LYS A 222 8.57 -8.29 -30.76
C LYS A 222 8.99 -7.01 -31.53
N ASP A 223 8.84 -5.83 -30.96
CA ASP A 223 8.90 -4.53 -31.65
C ASP A 223 9.62 -3.42 -30.85
N GLY A 224 10.22 -3.75 -29.70
CA GLY A 224 10.94 -2.77 -28.87
C GLY A 224 10.02 -1.81 -28.10
N ARG A 225 8.72 -2.13 -28.00
CA ARG A 225 7.80 -1.42 -27.10
C ARG A 225 7.98 -2.01 -25.69
N GLY A 226 8.24 -1.17 -24.69
CA GLY A 226 8.41 -1.61 -23.31
C GLY A 226 7.13 -2.23 -22.74
N VAL A 227 7.14 -2.59 -21.45
CA VAL A 227 6.00 -3.14 -20.68
C VAL A 227 4.63 -2.48 -20.96
N PHE A 228 4.63 -1.22 -21.38
CA PHE A 228 3.44 -0.40 -21.58
C PHE A 228 3.15 -0.04 -23.04
N ASP A 229 3.71 -0.81 -23.99
CA ASP A 229 3.46 -0.66 -25.43
C ASP A 229 3.82 0.73 -26.01
N ARG A 230 4.74 1.46 -25.35
CA ARG A 230 5.18 2.82 -25.75
C ARG A 230 6.69 2.99 -25.68
N LYS A 231 7.24 3.88 -26.52
CA LYS A 231 8.64 4.34 -26.39
C LYS A 231 8.73 5.29 -25.19
N VAL A 232 9.83 5.24 -24.46
CA VAL A 232 10.10 6.09 -23.28
C VAL A 232 9.91 7.59 -23.58
N GLY A 233 10.13 8.03 -24.83
CA GLY A 233 9.93 9.41 -25.29
C GLY A 233 8.49 9.86 -25.55
N ASP A 234 7.53 8.93 -25.65
CA ASP A 234 6.13 9.25 -25.98
C ASP A 234 5.30 9.63 -24.73
N PHE A 235 5.86 9.48 -23.53
CA PHE A 235 5.15 9.72 -22.27
C PHE A 235 5.19 11.18 -21.79
N VAL A 236 6.17 11.97 -22.24
CA VAL A 236 6.40 13.34 -21.74
C VAL A 236 5.69 14.40 -22.61
N SER A 237 5.26 14.06 -23.82
CA SER A 237 5.00 15.06 -24.87
C SER A 237 3.54 15.27 -25.25
N ARG A 238 2.58 14.47 -24.78
CA ARG A 238 1.16 14.64 -25.18
C ARG A 238 0.18 14.64 -24.02
N PRO A 239 -0.14 15.82 -23.47
CA PRO A 239 -1.37 16.04 -22.71
C PRO A 239 -2.55 15.75 -23.65
N GLY A 240 -3.15 14.55 -23.54
CA GLY A 240 -4.27 14.14 -24.41
C GLY A 240 -4.21 12.70 -24.90
N ASP A 241 -3.03 12.06 -24.96
CA ASP A 241 -2.90 10.64 -25.35
C ASP A 241 -3.18 9.67 -24.19
N TRP A 242 -4.22 9.98 -23.41
CA TRP A 242 -4.84 9.12 -22.40
C TRP A 242 -5.46 7.85 -23.02
N HIS A 243 -5.45 7.75 -24.35
CA HIS A 243 -5.96 6.65 -25.17
C HIS A 243 -4.97 5.51 -25.42
N SER A 244 -3.89 5.35 -24.62
CA SER A 244 -3.45 3.95 -24.41
C SER A 244 -4.65 3.24 -23.77
N PRO A 245 -5.10 2.07 -24.20
CA PRO A 245 -6.44 1.57 -23.83
C PRO A 245 -6.62 1.17 -22.34
N TYR A 246 -5.59 1.33 -21.50
CA TYR A 246 -5.50 0.65 -20.21
C TYR A 246 -5.12 1.47 -18.94
N PRO A 247 -5.07 2.83 -18.89
CA PRO A 247 -4.90 3.58 -17.63
C PRO A 247 -6.03 3.42 -16.61
N GLY A 248 -7.14 2.77 -16.96
CA GLY A 248 -8.19 2.31 -16.02
C GLY A 248 -8.06 0.84 -15.60
N TRP A 249 -7.02 0.15 -16.09
CA TRP A 249 -6.74 -1.26 -15.83
C TRP A 249 -5.46 -1.48 -15.02
N TRP A 250 -4.64 -0.43 -14.84
CA TRP A 250 -3.38 -0.46 -14.09
C TRP A 250 -3.45 0.57 -12.96
N TYR A 251 -3.83 0.15 -11.76
CA TYR A 251 -3.61 0.94 -10.56
C TYR A 251 -2.74 0.13 -9.62
N MET A 252 -1.57 0.68 -9.34
CA MET A 252 -0.49 -0.11 -8.80
C MET A 252 -0.71 -0.43 -7.35
N VAL A 253 -1.23 0.48 -6.52
CA VAL A 253 -1.46 0.15 -5.11
C VAL A 253 -2.95 -0.08 -4.90
N HIS A 254 -3.34 -1.22 -4.33
CA HIS A 254 -4.69 -1.40 -3.82
C HIS A 254 -4.88 -0.57 -2.54
N GLY A 255 -5.85 0.35 -2.52
CA GLY A 255 -6.11 1.26 -1.39
C GLY A 255 -6.33 0.54 -0.04
N GLY A 256 -7.25 -0.42 -0.01
CA GLY A 256 -7.54 -1.23 1.18
C GLY A 256 -6.42 -2.18 1.66
N ALA A 257 -5.55 -2.67 0.78
CA ALA A 257 -4.33 -3.38 1.16
C ALA A 257 -3.28 -2.42 1.76
N GLY A 258 -3.30 -1.17 1.33
CA GLY A 258 -2.42 -0.11 1.80
C GLY A 258 -1.05 -0.08 1.10
N ALA A 259 -0.27 0.94 1.45
CA ALA A 259 1.11 1.12 1.04
C ALA A 259 1.91 1.89 2.09
N ILE A 260 3.24 1.84 1.96
CA ILE A 260 4.16 2.63 2.76
C ILE A 260 4.86 3.64 1.87
N ILE A 261 4.87 4.91 2.25
CA ILE A 261 5.40 6.01 1.47
C ILE A 261 6.53 6.66 2.26
N SER A 262 7.72 6.78 1.65
CA SER A 262 8.82 7.53 2.24
C SER A 262 8.53 9.03 2.31
N SER A 263 9.11 9.74 3.28
CA SER A 263 9.05 11.21 3.30
C SER A 263 9.65 11.83 2.04
N ALA A 264 10.71 11.23 1.46
CA ALA A 264 11.34 11.71 0.24
C ALA A 264 10.45 11.63 -1.01
N ALA A 265 9.55 10.64 -1.09
CA ALA A 265 8.54 10.58 -2.15
C ALA A 265 7.58 11.77 -2.07
N MET A 266 7.19 12.18 -0.87
CA MET A 266 6.28 13.31 -0.64
C MET A 266 6.93 14.68 -0.85
N LEU A 267 8.27 14.75 -1.00
CA LEU A 267 9.01 15.95 -1.35
C LEU A 267 9.11 16.20 -2.86
N GLN A 268 8.73 15.24 -3.71
CA GLN A 268 8.90 15.35 -5.16
C GLN A 268 7.91 16.32 -5.83
N GLY A 269 6.86 16.77 -5.13
CA GLY A 269 5.84 17.65 -5.68
C GLY A 269 5.11 18.44 -4.61
N SER A 270 4.42 19.49 -5.04
CA SER A 270 3.66 20.37 -4.14
C SER A 270 2.22 19.88 -3.96
N TYR A 271 1.60 20.25 -2.83
CA TYR A 271 0.18 19.99 -2.59
C TYR A 271 -0.71 20.52 -3.72
N ALA A 272 -0.53 21.78 -4.12
CA ALA A 272 -1.34 22.41 -5.17
C ALA A 272 -1.23 21.71 -6.52
N GLN A 273 -0.03 21.22 -6.88
CA GLN A 273 0.18 20.43 -8.09
C GLN A 273 -0.61 19.11 -8.06
N LEU A 274 -0.56 18.40 -6.93
CA LEU A 274 -1.18 17.09 -6.75
C LEU A 274 -2.71 17.20 -6.66
N GLU A 275 -3.21 18.19 -5.92
CA GLU A 275 -4.63 18.51 -5.86
C GLU A 275 -5.17 18.88 -7.24
N ASN A 276 -4.50 19.80 -7.95
CA ASN A 276 -4.92 20.17 -9.30
C ASN A 276 -4.90 18.98 -10.24
N TYR A 277 -3.87 18.11 -10.16
CA TYR A 277 -3.84 16.88 -10.96
C TYR A 277 -5.05 16.00 -10.63
N ILE A 278 -5.25 15.60 -9.38
CA ILE A 278 -6.32 14.67 -9.01
C ILE A 278 -7.72 15.22 -9.34
N THR A 279 -7.96 16.49 -9.10
CA THR A 279 -9.30 17.11 -9.24
C THR A 279 -9.68 17.46 -10.68
N THR A 280 -8.70 17.59 -11.59
CA THR A 280 -8.96 17.92 -13.01
C THR A 280 -8.94 16.71 -13.94
N HIS A 281 -8.51 15.54 -13.46
CA HIS A 281 -8.44 14.33 -14.28
C HIS A 281 -9.77 13.57 -14.29
N PRO A 282 -10.02 12.77 -15.35
CA PRO A 282 -11.23 11.97 -15.43
C PRO A 282 -11.39 11.08 -14.19
N PRO A 283 -12.61 10.96 -13.66
CA PRO A 283 -12.82 10.24 -12.43
C PRO A 283 -12.49 8.75 -12.49
N GLN A 284 -11.86 8.27 -11.42
CA GLN A 284 -11.46 6.88 -11.21
C GLN A 284 -11.61 6.50 -9.73
N SER A 285 -11.30 5.27 -9.36
CA SER A 285 -11.17 4.89 -7.95
C SER A 285 -10.08 5.72 -7.26
N GLY A 286 -10.19 5.90 -5.94
CA GLY A 286 -9.26 6.73 -5.19
C GLY A 286 -7.81 6.27 -5.27
N ASP A 287 -7.58 4.97 -5.21
CA ASP A 287 -6.26 4.35 -5.32
C ASP A 287 -5.64 4.45 -6.73
N ALA A 288 -6.46 4.44 -7.77
CA ALA A 288 -6.04 4.73 -9.14
C ALA A 288 -5.60 6.19 -9.29
N MET A 289 -6.39 7.14 -8.78
CA MET A 289 -6.02 8.57 -8.80
C MET A 289 -4.73 8.83 -8.00
N PHE A 290 -4.62 8.25 -6.80
CA PHE A 290 -3.41 8.31 -5.99
C PHE A 290 -2.19 7.76 -6.74
N THR A 291 -2.29 6.54 -7.25
CA THR A 291 -1.17 5.91 -7.98
C THR A 291 -0.73 6.77 -9.16
N LYS A 292 -1.68 7.32 -9.92
CA LYS A 292 -1.36 8.18 -11.05
C LYS A 292 -0.66 9.46 -10.63
N ALA A 293 -1.07 10.07 -9.51
CA ALA A 293 -0.37 11.22 -8.97
C ALA A 293 1.08 10.84 -8.59
N MET A 294 1.29 9.71 -7.90
CA MET A 294 2.63 9.22 -7.59
C MET A 294 3.49 8.99 -8.85
N TRP A 295 2.90 8.35 -9.88
CA TRP A 295 3.61 8.01 -11.11
C TRP A 295 3.92 9.23 -11.99
N TYR A 296 2.91 10.05 -12.30
CA TYR A 296 3.02 11.12 -13.30
C TYR A 296 3.48 12.45 -12.71
N GLN A 297 3.11 12.75 -11.46
CA GLN A 297 3.47 14.03 -10.84
C GLN A 297 4.74 13.92 -9.99
N LEU A 298 4.96 12.77 -9.35
CA LEU A 298 6.10 12.58 -8.46
C LEU A 298 7.22 11.72 -9.05
N ALA A 299 6.99 11.11 -10.22
CA ALA A 299 7.93 10.16 -10.84
C ALA A 299 8.35 9.02 -9.91
N VAL A 300 7.46 8.61 -8.99
CA VAL A 300 7.67 7.52 -8.05
C VAL A 300 6.88 6.30 -8.52
N ALA A 301 7.56 5.18 -8.67
CA ALA A 301 6.96 3.91 -9.04
C ALA A 301 6.94 2.91 -7.86
N PRO A 302 6.09 1.87 -7.92
CA PRO A 302 5.98 0.88 -6.85
C PRO A 302 7.28 0.13 -6.62
N THR A 303 7.61 -0.05 -5.35
CA THR A 303 8.74 -0.85 -4.88
C THR A 303 8.20 -2.05 -4.12
N ASP A 304 8.65 -3.24 -4.47
CA ASP A 304 8.34 -4.45 -3.71
C ASP A 304 8.99 -4.36 -2.32
N PRO A 305 8.32 -4.81 -1.24
CA PRO A 305 8.95 -4.92 0.08
C PRO A 305 10.13 -5.93 0.10
N GLY A 306 10.24 -6.78 -0.91
CA GLY A 306 11.39 -7.61 -1.22
C GLY A 306 11.13 -9.09 -0.97
N TYR A 307 10.87 -9.48 0.27
CA TYR A 307 10.90 -10.89 0.68
C TYR A 307 9.89 -11.78 -0.06
N GLY A 308 8.73 -11.24 -0.40
CA GLY A 308 7.69 -11.95 -1.14
C GLY A 308 7.97 -12.15 -2.63
N PHE A 309 8.95 -11.45 -3.20
CA PHE A 309 9.14 -11.41 -4.65
C PHE A 309 9.47 -12.80 -5.23
N CYS A 310 10.41 -13.53 -4.64
CA CYS A 310 10.77 -14.90 -5.07
C CYS A 310 10.14 -16.01 -4.22
N ARG A 311 9.29 -15.67 -3.25
CA ARG A 311 8.64 -16.64 -2.35
C ARG A 311 7.16 -16.70 -2.63
N ALA A 312 6.76 -17.67 -3.44
CA ALA A 312 5.40 -17.75 -3.94
C ALA A 312 4.32 -17.98 -2.86
N HIS A 313 4.69 -18.34 -1.63
CA HIS A 313 3.77 -18.44 -0.50
C HIS A 313 3.65 -17.14 0.30
N ILE A 314 4.47 -16.13 0.03
CA ILE A 314 4.45 -14.85 0.73
C ILE A 314 3.77 -13.80 -0.13
N GLN A 315 2.89 -13.06 0.55
CA GLN A 315 2.36 -11.78 0.14
C GLN A 315 2.36 -10.94 1.41
N MET A 316 3.02 -9.79 1.37
CA MET A 316 3.26 -8.97 2.54
C MET A 316 2.10 -7.99 2.77
N PHE A 317 1.51 -7.45 1.71
CA PHE A 317 0.32 -6.63 1.78
C PHE A 317 -0.91 -7.45 1.42
N ASP A 318 -1.83 -7.57 2.36
CA ASP A 318 -3.14 -8.20 2.17
C ASP A 318 -3.09 -9.69 1.75
N PRO A 319 -2.39 -10.55 2.54
CA PRO A 319 -2.15 -11.94 2.17
C PRO A 319 -3.44 -12.75 2.00
N GLY A 320 -3.53 -13.48 0.88
CA GLY A 320 -4.43 -14.63 0.72
C GLY A 320 -3.80 -15.95 1.18
N TYR A 321 -4.62 -16.97 1.48
CA TYR A 321 -4.15 -18.31 1.82
C TYR A 321 -4.29 -19.32 0.67
N LYS A 322 -3.51 -20.41 0.76
CA LYS A 322 -3.64 -21.61 -0.07
C LYS A 322 -4.99 -22.29 0.22
N GLY A 323 -6.02 -21.98 -0.56
CA GLY A 323 -7.32 -22.64 -0.47
C GLY A 323 -8.32 -22.16 -1.54
N PRO A 324 -9.42 -22.91 -1.77
CA PRO A 324 -10.54 -22.42 -2.56
C PRO A 324 -11.10 -21.15 -1.90
N ARG A 325 -11.19 -20.08 -2.68
CA ARG A 325 -11.48 -18.72 -2.21
C ARG A 325 -12.97 -18.54 -1.94
N ALA A 326 -13.30 -17.63 -1.02
CA ALA A 326 -14.59 -16.96 -1.04
C ALA A 326 -14.46 -15.77 -2.01
N PRO A 327 -14.99 -15.83 -3.24
CA PRO A 327 -15.00 -14.66 -4.11
C PRO A 327 -15.88 -13.58 -3.50
N GLY A 328 -15.32 -12.39 -3.30
CA GLY A 328 -16.08 -11.21 -2.94
C GLY A 328 -16.77 -10.58 -4.16
N PRO A 329 -17.75 -9.68 -3.96
CA PRO A 329 -18.45 -9.02 -5.06
C PRO A 329 -17.56 -8.15 -5.97
N GLU A 330 -16.40 -7.71 -5.47
CA GLU A 330 -15.40 -6.98 -6.27
C GLU A 330 -14.60 -7.91 -7.20
N ASP A 331 -14.70 -9.23 -6.97
CA ASP A 331 -14.00 -10.28 -7.72
C ASP A 331 -14.84 -10.78 -8.91
N ALA A 332 -16.01 -10.18 -9.17
CA ALA A 332 -16.83 -10.48 -10.33
C ALA A 332 -16.08 -10.11 -11.62
N GLY A 333 -15.42 -11.10 -12.23
CA GLY A 333 -14.58 -10.93 -13.42
C GLY A 333 -13.11 -10.60 -13.13
N SER A 334 -12.69 -10.56 -11.86
CA SER A 334 -11.28 -10.39 -11.47
C SER A 334 -10.87 -11.53 -10.56
N ALA A 335 -9.73 -12.18 -10.82
CA ALA A 335 -9.23 -13.25 -9.95
C ALA A 335 -8.46 -12.65 -8.77
N ASP A 336 -9.15 -11.96 -7.86
CA ASP A 336 -8.49 -11.48 -6.64
C ASP A 336 -7.96 -12.68 -5.82
N LYS A 337 -6.68 -12.63 -5.51
CA LYS A 337 -5.90 -13.65 -4.80
C LYS A 337 -5.49 -13.15 -3.40
N GLY A 338 -5.81 -11.90 -3.03
CA GLY A 338 -5.56 -11.28 -1.72
C GLY A 338 -6.80 -11.21 -0.84
N ALA A 339 -6.66 -10.61 0.35
CA ALA A 339 -7.73 -10.32 1.31
C ALA A 339 -8.41 -11.50 2.02
N ASP A 340 -7.63 -12.22 2.82
CA ASP A 340 -8.14 -13.28 3.70
C ASP A 340 -7.98 -12.90 5.19
N PRO A 341 -8.80 -11.97 5.72
CA PRO A 341 -8.69 -11.54 7.11
C PRO A 341 -9.00 -12.68 8.09
N THR A 342 -9.95 -13.55 7.78
CA THR A 342 -10.31 -14.68 8.66
C THR A 342 -9.30 -15.80 8.63
N GLY A 343 -8.74 -16.16 7.47
CA GLY A 343 -7.62 -17.08 7.46
C GLY A 343 -6.39 -16.50 8.13
N THR A 344 -6.17 -15.18 8.08
CA THR A 344 -5.09 -14.54 8.87
C THR A 344 -5.33 -14.66 10.36
N ILE A 345 -6.56 -14.43 10.83
CA ILE A 345 -6.97 -14.70 12.22
C ILE A 345 -6.72 -16.17 12.59
N GLY A 346 -7.21 -17.11 11.78
CA GLY A 346 -7.04 -18.55 12.04
C GLY A 346 -5.57 -18.98 12.10
N ARG A 347 -4.71 -18.40 11.25
CA ARG A 347 -3.25 -18.61 11.31
C ARG A 347 -2.66 -18.06 12.62
N LEU A 348 -3.04 -16.86 13.03
CA LEU A 348 -2.58 -16.27 14.29
C LEU A 348 -3.01 -17.13 15.49
N GLU A 349 -4.27 -17.58 15.53
CA GLU A 349 -4.79 -18.46 16.59
C GLU A 349 -4.04 -19.79 16.65
N THR A 350 -3.85 -20.44 15.49
CA THR A 350 -3.09 -21.69 15.33
C THR A 350 -1.65 -21.53 15.83
N ALA A 351 -0.98 -20.45 15.42
CA ALA A 351 0.38 -20.13 15.85
C ALA A 351 0.47 -19.83 17.36
N LEU A 352 -0.53 -19.14 17.92
CA LEU A 352 -0.61 -18.81 19.35
C LEU A 352 -0.90 -20.05 20.21
N ALA A 353 -1.75 -20.96 19.74
CA ALA A 353 -1.99 -22.26 20.37
C ALA A 353 -0.74 -23.16 20.35
N GLY A 354 0.21 -22.92 19.44
CA GLY A 354 1.41 -23.73 19.29
C GLY A 354 1.17 -25.08 18.64
N THR A 355 0.05 -25.22 17.91
CA THR A 355 -0.36 -26.46 17.25
C THR A 355 -0.77 -26.14 15.82
N GLY A 356 -0.20 -26.82 14.82
CA GLY A 356 -0.69 -26.79 13.43
C GLY A 356 -0.23 -25.62 12.54
N CYS A 357 0.58 -24.68 13.06
CA CYS A 357 1.22 -23.66 12.23
C CYS A 357 2.59 -24.20 11.80
N ASP A 358 2.69 -24.60 10.53
CA ASP A 358 3.95 -25.04 9.92
C ASP A 358 4.88 -23.86 9.62
N ASP A 359 6.05 -24.14 9.06
CA ASP A 359 7.04 -23.12 8.71
C ASP A 359 6.48 -22.09 7.72
N ILE A 360 5.61 -22.51 6.79
CA ILE A 360 4.98 -21.62 5.81
C ILE A 360 4.01 -20.65 6.52
N CYS A 361 3.19 -21.16 7.43
CA CYS A 361 2.28 -20.37 8.25
C CYS A 361 3.05 -19.33 9.08
N HIS A 362 4.13 -19.75 9.75
CA HIS A 362 4.98 -18.83 10.52
C HIS A 362 5.67 -17.79 9.64
N ASP A 363 6.15 -18.19 8.47
CA ASP A 363 6.81 -17.32 7.51
C ASP A 363 5.86 -16.24 6.98
N GLN A 364 4.62 -16.62 6.66
CA GLN A 364 3.56 -15.66 6.28
C GLN A 364 3.28 -14.65 7.39
N LEU A 365 3.04 -15.11 8.63
CA LEU A 365 2.72 -14.22 9.76
C LEU A 365 3.87 -13.27 10.11
N LYS A 366 5.12 -13.73 9.96
CA LYS A 366 6.32 -12.91 10.20
C LYS A 366 6.49 -11.78 9.17
N HIS A 367 6.01 -12.01 7.94
CA HIS A 367 6.20 -11.08 6.83
C HIS A 367 4.94 -10.32 6.42
N THR A 368 3.78 -10.62 7.03
CA THR A 368 2.54 -9.86 6.83
C THR A 368 2.72 -8.44 7.37
N LEU A 369 2.51 -7.44 6.50
CA LEU A 369 2.56 -6.02 6.82
C LEU A 369 1.17 -5.44 7.00
N THR A 370 0.21 -5.87 6.18
CA THR A 370 -1.16 -5.36 6.22
C THR A 370 -2.19 -6.45 5.95
N VAL A 371 -3.42 -6.23 6.42
CA VAL A 371 -4.61 -7.00 6.07
C VAL A 371 -5.75 -6.04 5.77
N HIS A 372 -6.41 -6.22 4.64
CA HIS A 372 -7.63 -5.51 4.27
C HIS A 372 -8.86 -6.27 4.79
N VAL A 373 -9.65 -5.63 5.66
CA VAL A 373 -10.81 -6.28 6.30
C VAL A 373 -12.05 -6.32 5.39
N ARG A 374 -12.08 -5.52 4.31
CA ARG A 374 -13.20 -5.43 3.37
C ARG A 374 -14.52 -5.15 4.08
N SER A 375 -14.59 -4.01 4.78
CA SER A 375 -15.69 -3.70 5.71
C SER A 375 -17.08 -3.69 5.06
N ARG A 376 -17.15 -3.57 3.74
CA ARG A 376 -18.36 -3.67 2.92
C ARG A 376 -18.94 -5.08 2.82
N TYR A 377 -18.13 -6.12 3.02
CA TYR A 377 -18.48 -7.52 2.76
C TYR A 377 -18.32 -8.44 3.97
N ALA A 378 -17.56 -8.00 4.98
CA ALA A 378 -17.29 -8.77 6.19
C ALA A 378 -18.55 -9.33 6.86
N ALA A 379 -19.67 -8.60 6.88
CA ALA A 379 -20.90 -9.04 7.51
C ALA A 379 -21.60 -10.19 6.76
N THR A 380 -21.58 -10.17 5.43
CA THR A 380 -22.24 -11.17 4.58
C THR A 380 -21.40 -12.43 4.41
N GLU A 381 -20.09 -12.29 4.28
CA GLU A 381 -19.19 -13.40 3.95
C GLU A 381 -18.82 -14.26 5.16
N LEU A 382 -18.69 -13.65 6.34
CA LEU A 382 -18.04 -14.31 7.48
C LEU A 382 -19.02 -14.80 8.54
N PHE A 383 -20.19 -14.21 8.60
CA PHE A 383 -21.09 -14.37 9.74
C PHE A 383 -22.46 -14.95 9.39
N GLY A 384 -22.67 -15.37 8.14
CA GLY A 384 -23.86 -16.12 7.71
C GLY A 384 -25.19 -15.47 8.08
N GLY A 385 -25.26 -14.14 8.09
CA GLY A 385 -26.43 -13.36 8.55
C GLY A 385 -26.67 -13.35 10.07
N ALA A 386 -26.19 -14.36 10.81
CA ALA A 386 -26.48 -14.55 12.23
C ALA A 386 -25.55 -13.76 13.18
N ALA A 387 -24.33 -13.38 12.76
CA ALA A 387 -23.40 -12.64 13.63
C ALA A 387 -23.38 -11.10 13.41
N ALA A 388 -24.44 -10.54 12.82
CA ALA A 388 -24.73 -9.11 12.94
C ALA A 388 -24.90 -8.65 14.41
N ASP A 389 -25.07 -9.58 15.35
CA ASP A 389 -25.30 -9.34 16.77
C ASP A 389 -24.05 -9.43 17.66
N ALA A 390 -22.88 -9.85 17.14
CA ALA A 390 -21.70 -10.16 17.96
C ALA A 390 -20.88 -8.93 18.41
N ALA A 391 -20.98 -7.79 17.73
CA ALA A 391 -20.35 -6.54 18.18
C ALA A 391 -21.43 -5.55 18.63
N GLN A 392 -21.44 -5.18 19.91
CA GLN A 392 -22.49 -4.33 20.48
C GLN A 392 -22.39 -2.86 20.05
N ASP A 393 -21.23 -2.43 19.50
CA ASP A 393 -20.95 -1.05 19.17
C ASP A 393 -20.84 -0.79 17.65
N GLY A 394 -21.40 0.34 17.21
CA GLY A 394 -21.36 0.82 15.82
C GLY A 394 -22.58 0.46 14.96
N PRO A 395 -22.72 1.08 13.76
CA PRO A 395 -23.80 0.76 12.84
C PRO A 395 -23.79 -0.74 12.50
N PRO A 396 -24.95 -1.42 12.46
CA PRO A 396 -25.02 -2.87 12.25
C PRO A 396 -24.21 -3.38 11.05
N LYS A 397 -24.13 -2.58 9.98
CA LYS A 397 -23.37 -2.92 8.76
C LYS A 397 -21.85 -3.02 8.93
N PHE A 398 -21.27 -2.43 9.98
CA PHE A 398 -19.81 -2.41 10.19
C PHE A 398 -19.33 -3.25 11.37
N ARG A 399 -20.24 -3.83 12.15
CA ARG A 399 -19.93 -4.65 13.35
C ARG A 399 -18.94 -5.78 13.06
N ALA A 400 -19.16 -6.50 11.98
CA ALA A 400 -18.27 -7.56 11.52
C ALA A 400 -16.85 -7.07 11.27
N ALA A 401 -16.72 -5.95 10.57
CA ALA A 401 -15.43 -5.35 10.24
C ALA A 401 -14.71 -4.81 11.49
N VAL A 402 -15.44 -4.13 12.38
CA VAL A 402 -14.93 -3.69 13.69
C VAL A 402 -14.35 -4.87 14.46
N HIS A 403 -15.10 -5.96 14.58
CA HIS A 403 -14.65 -7.17 15.28
C HIS A 403 -13.36 -7.74 14.66
N LEU A 404 -13.28 -7.84 13.32
CA LEU A 404 -12.09 -8.36 12.64
C LEU A 404 -10.87 -7.46 12.84
N ILE A 405 -11.04 -6.14 12.76
CA ILE A 405 -9.98 -5.16 13.04
C ILE A 405 -9.43 -5.36 14.46
N GLU A 406 -10.32 -5.51 15.44
CA GLU A 406 -9.94 -5.74 16.83
C GLU A 406 -9.24 -7.09 17.02
N GLN A 407 -9.77 -8.18 16.45
CA GLN A 407 -9.17 -9.51 16.54
C GLN A 407 -7.78 -9.54 15.90
N LEU A 408 -7.62 -9.04 14.68
CA LEU A 408 -6.31 -8.93 14.01
C LEU A 408 -5.32 -8.12 14.87
N SER A 409 -5.77 -7.02 15.48
CA SER A 409 -4.94 -6.19 16.35
C SER A 409 -4.51 -6.89 17.64
N ILE A 410 -5.42 -7.63 18.28
CA ILE A 410 -5.15 -8.38 19.52
C ILE A 410 -4.22 -9.55 19.25
N LEU A 411 -4.58 -10.40 18.29
CA LEU A 411 -3.86 -11.62 17.97
C LEU A 411 -2.49 -11.32 17.37
N GLY A 412 -2.37 -10.28 16.53
CA GLY A 412 -1.09 -9.82 16.01
C GLY A 412 -0.12 -9.37 17.11
N GLU A 413 -0.60 -8.59 18.09
CA GLU A 413 0.20 -8.16 19.25
C GLU A 413 0.63 -9.35 20.11
N GLN A 414 -0.29 -10.29 20.39
CA GLN A 414 0.02 -11.51 21.13
C GLN A 414 1.06 -12.37 20.40
N TYR A 415 0.94 -12.51 19.07
CA TYR A 415 1.87 -13.30 18.26
C TYR A 415 3.28 -12.72 18.35
N VAL A 416 3.45 -11.41 18.15
CA VAL A 416 4.75 -10.75 18.27
C VAL A 416 5.34 -10.91 19.68
N ASN A 417 4.52 -10.77 20.73
CA ASN A 417 4.99 -10.95 22.11
C ASN A 417 5.45 -12.39 22.38
N LYS A 418 4.73 -13.39 21.87
CA LYS A 418 5.12 -14.81 21.95
C LYS A 418 6.44 -15.07 21.21
N GLN A 419 6.61 -14.49 20.03
CA GLN A 419 7.87 -14.63 19.27
C GLN A 419 9.05 -14.01 20.03
N ARG A 420 8.86 -12.85 20.67
CA ARG A 420 9.92 -12.21 21.48
C ARG A 420 10.33 -13.03 22.71
N SER A 421 9.39 -13.74 23.34
CA SER A 421 9.68 -14.51 24.56
C SER A 421 10.37 -15.84 24.31
N THR A 422 10.28 -16.40 23.09
CA THR A 422 10.86 -17.72 22.77
C THR A 422 12.34 -17.68 22.34
N SER A 423 13.04 -16.54 22.50
CA SER A 423 14.48 -16.36 22.21
C SER A 423 14.95 -16.73 20.79
N HIS A 424 14.05 -17.12 19.89
CA HIS A 424 14.33 -17.47 18.49
C HIS A 424 13.88 -16.39 17.51
N TYR A 425 13.41 -15.24 18.00
CA TYR A 425 13.12 -14.10 17.13
C TYR A 425 14.41 -13.38 16.75
N ILE A 426 15.13 -13.95 15.80
CA ILE A 426 16.07 -13.21 14.97
C ILE A 426 15.24 -12.65 13.79
N PRO A 427 15.14 -11.33 13.61
CA PRO A 427 14.66 -10.76 12.37
C PRO A 427 15.63 -11.23 11.28
N LEU A 428 15.24 -12.22 10.47
CA LEU A 428 16.07 -12.88 9.45
C LEU A 428 16.34 -11.97 8.23
N TRP A 429 16.27 -10.66 8.40
CA TRP A 429 16.56 -9.68 7.35
C TRP A 429 18.05 -9.31 7.29
N HIS A 430 18.90 -10.02 8.04
CA HIS A 430 20.31 -9.65 8.26
C HIS A 430 21.35 -10.69 7.86
N ASP A 431 20.97 -11.75 7.14
CA ASP A 431 21.94 -12.66 6.55
C ASP A 431 22.25 -12.25 5.09
#